data_AF-A0A927QU33-F1
#
_entry.id   AF-A0A927QU33-F1
#
_cell.length_a   1.000
_cell.length_b   1.000
_cell.length_c   1.000
_cell.angle_alpha   90.00
_cell.angle_beta   90.00
_cell.angle_gamma   90.00
#
_symmetry.space_group_name_H-M   'P 1'
#
loop_
_entity.id
_entity.type
_entity.pdbx_description
1 polymer ?
#
loop_
_entity_poly.entity_id
_entity_poly.type
_entity_poly.pdbx_seq_one_letter_code
_entity_poly.pdbx_strand_id
1 'polypeptide(L)'
;MEQDKKRDNNHSPFNEDNYTHNIHKNNERKLDRRGFMKTLAGAAGVFAVSTLPWGALAAKELTGLKKKAYPELKITDISLLKVGDAVEFAYPGEHDSALLIRLGEDEYKAYQNACTHLKCPVFWSKEQDEMVCPCHHGIFDARTGAPTAGPPRRPLPEVLLKKDQGAIYAIGVKRYEA
;
A
#
# COMPACT_ATOMS: atom_id res chain seq x y z
N MET A 1 -26.48 -33.24 -45.36
CA MET A 1 -25.02 -33.31 -45.16
C MET A 1 -24.40 -32.48 -46.27
N GLU A 2 -23.95 -31.27 -46.00
CA GLU A 2 -23.16 -30.50 -46.97
C GLU A 2 -22.07 -29.80 -46.15
N GLN A 3 -20.84 -30.31 -46.25
CA GLN A 3 -19.70 -29.77 -45.52
C GLN A 3 -19.27 -28.46 -46.17
N ASP A 4 -19.38 -27.37 -45.44
CA ASP A 4 -18.94 -26.03 -45.84
C ASP A 4 -17.40 -26.02 -45.97
N LYS A 5 -16.94 -26.29 -47.18
CA LYS A 5 -15.52 -26.40 -47.51
C LYS A 5 -14.93 -24.99 -47.55
N LYS A 6 -14.24 -24.63 -46.47
CA LYS A 6 -13.38 -23.42 -46.37
C LYS A 6 -12.63 -23.24 -47.69
N ARG A 7 -13.04 -22.23 -48.47
CA ARG A 7 -12.31 -21.84 -49.68
C ARG A 7 -10.97 -21.30 -49.21
N ASP A 8 -9.90 -22.07 -49.37
CA ASP A 8 -8.57 -21.53 -49.27
C ASP A 8 -8.40 -20.58 -50.47
N ASN A 9 -8.05 -19.34 -50.17
CA ASN A 9 -7.83 -18.29 -51.15
C ASN A 9 -6.37 -18.25 -51.59
N ASN A 10 -5.60 -19.30 -51.28
CA ASN A 10 -4.14 -19.28 -51.32
C ASN A 10 -3.59 -19.94 -52.58
N HIS A 11 -4.47 -20.44 -53.45
CA HIS A 11 -4.10 -21.02 -54.74
C HIS A 11 -4.38 -20.03 -55.88
N SER A 12 -3.32 -19.58 -56.56
CA SER A 12 -3.44 -18.87 -57.83
C SER A 12 -3.75 -19.88 -58.93
N PRO A 13 -4.81 -19.70 -59.74
CA PRO A 13 -5.24 -20.68 -60.73
C PRO A 13 -4.36 -20.73 -62.00
N PHE A 14 -3.32 -19.90 -62.09
CA PHE A 14 -2.43 -19.82 -63.25
C PHE A 14 -0.96 -19.97 -62.84
N ASN A 15 -0.20 -20.71 -63.66
CA ASN A 15 1.26 -20.73 -63.61
C ASN A 15 1.74 -19.47 -64.33
N GLU A 16 2.22 -18.47 -63.61
CA GLU A 16 2.65 -17.19 -64.19
C GLU A 16 4.13 -17.27 -64.60
N ASP A 17 4.37 -17.31 -65.90
CA ASP A 17 5.69 -17.27 -66.50
C ASP A 17 6.28 -15.85 -66.40
N ASN A 18 7.35 -15.72 -65.61
CA ASN A 18 8.56 -14.94 -65.96
C ASN A 18 8.45 -13.48 -66.44
N TYR A 19 7.80 -12.59 -65.68
CA TYR A 19 8.06 -11.14 -65.82
C TYR A 19 8.40 -10.39 -64.51
N THR A 20 8.50 -11.09 -63.37
CA THR A 20 8.87 -10.48 -62.08
C THR A 20 9.85 -11.38 -61.32
N HIS A 21 11.06 -11.54 -61.85
CA HIS A 21 12.10 -12.41 -61.29
C HIS A 21 12.60 -12.05 -59.89
N ASN A 22 12.15 -10.93 -59.31
CA ASN A 22 12.57 -10.46 -57.99
C ASN A 22 11.41 -10.33 -56.99
N ILE A 23 10.19 -10.77 -57.35
CA ILE A 23 8.98 -10.62 -56.50
C ILE A 23 8.42 -12.03 -56.20
N HIS A 24 8.76 -12.57 -55.04
CA HIS A 24 8.23 -13.85 -54.55
C HIS A 24 6.84 -13.65 -53.91
N LYS A 25 5.83 -13.39 -54.74
CA LYS A 25 4.44 -13.04 -54.36
C LYS A 25 3.79 -13.99 -53.33
N ASN A 26 4.16 -15.28 -53.37
CA ASN A 26 3.64 -16.30 -52.44
C ASN A 26 4.10 -16.08 -50.99
N ASN A 27 5.28 -15.50 -50.78
CA ASN A 27 5.80 -15.17 -49.45
C ASN A 27 5.39 -13.74 -49.00
N GLU A 28 5.09 -12.84 -49.95
CA GLU A 28 4.62 -11.48 -49.67
C GLU A 28 3.20 -11.43 -49.09
N ARG A 29 2.37 -12.45 -49.37
CA ARG A 29 1.01 -12.59 -48.81
C ARG A 29 0.97 -13.05 -47.35
N LYS A 30 2.10 -13.44 -46.74
CA LYS A 30 2.15 -13.80 -45.31
C LYS A 30 1.93 -12.60 -44.37
N LEU A 31 2.13 -11.38 -44.85
CA LEU A 31 1.89 -10.13 -44.11
C LEU A 31 0.91 -9.22 -44.87
N ASP A 32 -0.21 -9.78 -45.35
CA ASP A 32 -1.29 -8.95 -45.88
C ASP A 32 -2.03 -8.20 -44.75
N ARG A 33 -2.87 -7.21 -45.09
CA ARG A 33 -3.63 -6.42 -44.09
C ARG A 33 -4.40 -7.31 -43.10
N ARG A 34 -4.91 -8.46 -43.56
CA ARG A 34 -5.64 -9.42 -42.73
C ARG A 34 -4.70 -10.19 -41.80
N GLY A 35 -3.54 -10.64 -42.29
CA GLY A 35 -2.50 -11.29 -41.51
C GLY A 35 -1.96 -10.37 -40.42
N PHE A 36 -1.67 -9.11 -40.75
CA PHE A 36 -1.26 -8.11 -39.76
C PHE A 36 -2.31 -7.90 -38.67
N MET A 37 -3.59 -7.72 -39.04
CA MET A 37 -4.67 -7.53 -38.05
C MET A 37 -4.91 -8.77 -37.18
N LYS A 38 -4.75 -9.98 -37.72
CA LYS A 38 -4.83 -11.23 -36.95
C LYS A 38 -3.68 -11.36 -35.95
N THR A 39 -2.46 -11.02 -36.35
CA THR A 39 -1.29 -11.02 -35.46
C THR A 39 -1.46 -9.99 -34.34
N LEU A 40 -1.93 -8.78 -34.67
CA LEU A 40 -2.18 -7.74 -33.67
C LEU A 40 -3.27 -8.16 -32.67
N ALA A 41 -4.39 -8.68 -33.15
CA ALA A 41 -5.47 -9.16 -32.28
C ALA A 41 -5.01 -10.35 -31.41
N GLY A 42 -4.23 -11.28 -31.98
CA GLY A 42 -3.66 -12.41 -31.24
C GLY A 42 -2.69 -11.95 -30.14
N ALA A 43 -1.78 -11.03 -30.46
CA ALA A 43 -0.84 -10.46 -29.48
C ALA A 43 -1.59 -9.73 -28.35
N ALA A 44 -2.57 -8.89 -28.68
CA ALA A 44 -3.41 -8.21 -27.69
C ALA A 44 -4.16 -9.21 -26.78
N GLY A 45 -4.68 -10.30 -27.34
CA GLY A 45 -5.30 -11.38 -26.57
C GLY A 45 -4.34 -12.06 -25.60
N VAL A 46 -3.10 -12.34 -26.02
CA VAL A 46 -2.07 -12.93 -25.16
C VAL A 46 -1.70 -11.97 -24.01
N PHE A 47 -1.53 -10.68 -24.29
CA PHE A 47 -1.30 -9.68 -23.26
C PHE A 47 -2.47 -9.54 -22.29
N ALA A 48 -3.71 -9.59 -22.76
CA ALA A 48 -4.88 -9.54 -21.87
C ALA A 48 -4.90 -10.75 -20.92
N VAL A 49 -4.69 -11.97 -21.44
CA VAL A 49 -4.69 -13.20 -20.63
C VAL A 49 -3.50 -13.22 -19.65
N SER A 50 -2.34 -12.70 -20.04
CA SER A 50 -1.16 -12.70 -19.17
C SER A 50 -1.30 -11.80 -17.95
N THR A 51 -2.21 -10.82 -17.97
CA THR A 51 -2.50 -9.96 -16.79
C THR A 51 -3.48 -10.58 -15.79
N LEU A 52 -4.22 -11.63 -16.18
CA LEU A 52 -5.23 -12.26 -15.31
C LEU A 52 -4.67 -12.79 -13.97
N PRO A 53 -3.46 -13.39 -13.89
CA PRO A 53 -2.88 -13.82 -12.61
C PRO A 53 -2.66 -12.64 -11.65
N TRP A 54 -2.22 -11.49 -12.15
CA TRP A 54 -2.09 -10.27 -11.34
C TRP A 54 -3.46 -9.73 -10.92
N GLY A 55 -4.46 -9.79 -11.80
CA GLY A 55 -5.84 -9.42 -11.46
C GLY A 55 -6.42 -10.31 -10.35
N ALA A 56 -6.16 -11.62 -10.38
CA ALA A 56 -6.59 -12.56 -9.35
C ALA A 56 -5.88 -12.32 -8.01
N LEU A 57 -4.56 -12.07 -8.03
CA LEU A 57 -3.80 -11.70 -6.83
C LEU A 57 -4.29 -10.37 -6.23
N ALA A 58 -4.49 -9.37 -7.08
CA ALA A 58 -5.04 -8.08 -6.65
C ALA A 58 -6.46 -8.25 -6.07
N ALA A 59 -7.32 -9.04 -6.69
CA ALA A 59 -8.66 -9.33 -6.17
C ALA A 59 -8.59 -10.05 -4.81
N LYS A 60 -7.66 -10.99 -4.62
CA LYS A 60 -7.44 -11.67 -3.33
C LYS A 60 -6.99 -10.69 -2.25
N GLU A 61 -6.07 -9.79 -2.56
CA GLU A 61 -5.62 -8.76 -1.61
C GLU A 61 -6.73 -7.75 -1.31
N LEU A 62 -7.46 -7.27 -2.33
CA LEU A 62 -8.56 -6.33 -2.18
C LEU A 62 -9.75 -6.93 -1.40
N THR A 63 -10.07 -8.21 -1.60
CA THR A 63 -11.08 -8.91 -0.80
C THR A 63 -10.56 -9.30 0.59
N GLY A 64 -9.23 -9.43 0.74
CA GLY A 64 -8.51 -9.59 2.01
C GLY A 64 -8.35 -8.31 2.82
N LEU A 65 -8.66 -7.12 2.25
CA LEU A 65 -8.78 -5.84 2.97
C LEU A 65 -10.00 -5.81 3.90
N LYS A 66 -10.19 -6.83 4.74
CA LYS A 66 -10.89 -6.61 6.01
C LYS A 66 -10.17 -5.46 6.69
N LYS A 67 -10.92 -4.42 7.10
CA LYS A 67 -10.41 -3.32 7.94
C LYS A 67 -9.49 -3.96 8.99
N LYS A 68 -8.20 -3.60 8.99
CA LYS A 68 -7.19 -4.20 9.88
C LYS A 68 -7.80 -4.24 11.28
N ALA A 69 -8.11 -5.44 11.76
CA ALA A 69 -8.79 -5.58 13.04
C ALA A 69 -7.77 -5.17 14.10
N TYR A 70 -8.10 -4.08 14.80
CA TYR A 70 -7.30 -3.54 15.87
C TYR A 70 -7.78 -4.20 17.17
N PRO A 71 -6.97 -5.05 17.82
CA PRO A 71 -7.37 -5.63 19.09
C PRO A 71 -7.52 -4.51 20.13
N GLU A 72 -8.45 -4.65 21.06
CA GLU A 72 -8.51 -3.77 22.24
C GLU A 72 -7.45 -4.23 23.22
N LEU A 73 -6.50 -3.35 23.57
CA LEU A 73 -5.38 -3.67 24.45
C LEU A 73 -5.38 -2.71 25.65
N LYS A 74 -5.41 -3.27 26.87
CA LYS A 74 -5.23 -2.46 28.09
C LYS A 74 -3.78 -1.99 28.17
N ILE A 75 -3.56 -0.68 28.29
CA ILE A 75 -2.22 -0.08 28.41
C ILE A 75 -1.84 0.03 29.89
N THR A 76 -2.63 0.79 30.66
CA THR A 76 -2.36 1.04 32.08
C THR A 76 -3.62 1.53 32.80
N ASP A 77 -3.60 1.51 34.13
CA ASP A 77 -4.64 2.09 34.98
C ASP A 77 -4.41 3.61 35.16
N ILE A 78 -5.49 4.39 35.15
CA ILE A 78 -5.44 5.87 35.23
C ILE A 78 -4.80 6.35 36.54
N SER A 79 -4.96 5.58 37.61
CA SER A 79 -4.41 5.88 38.94
C SER A 79 -2.88 5.78 39.00
N LEU A 80 -2.27 4.98 38.12
CA LEU A 80 -0.82 4.76 38.12
C LEU A 80 -0.06 5.82 37.31
N LEU A 81 -0.73 6.45 36.34
CA LEU A 81 -0.10 7.42 35.43
C LEU A 81 -0.34 8.85 35.93
N LYS A 82 0.67 9.53 36.48
CA LYS A 82 0.55 10.93 36.93
C LYS A 82 0.60 11.89 35.75
N VAL A 83 0.16 13.13 35.97
CA VAL A 83 0.25 14.18 34.94
C VAL A 83 1.71 14.46 34.60
N GLY A 84 2.00 14.47 33.30
CA GLY A 84 3.32 14.61 32.70
C GLY A 84 4.13 13.32 32.65
N ASP A 85 3.60 12.18 33.09
CA ASP A 85 4.26 10.89 32.94
C ASP A 85 3.87 10.23 31.61
N ALA A 86 4.73 9.34 31.14
CA ALA A 86 4.53 8.57 29.93
C ALA A 86 4.82 7.09 30.13
N VAL A 87 4.16 6.24 29.34
CA VAL A 87 4.29 4.78 29.36
C VAL A 87 4.50 4.28 27.96
N GLU A 88 5.53 3.46 27.77
CA GLU A 88 5.77 2.72 26.54
C GLU A 88 4.97 1.42 26.52
N PHE A 89 4.45 1.05 25.35
CA PHE A 89 3.69 -0.18 25.13
C PHE A 89 3.83 -0.63 23.68
N ALA A 90 3.30 -1.81 23.33
CA ALA A 90 3.32 -2.34 21.97
C ALA A 90 1.89 -2.38 21.39
N TYR A 91 1.68 -1.78 20.21
CA TYR A 91 0.41 -1.74 19.51
C TYR A 91 0.51 -1.36 18.02
N PRO A 92 -0.21 -2.04 17.09
CA PRO A 92 -1.17 -3.13 17.33
C PRO A 92 -0.57 -4.53 17.43
N GLY A 93 0.70 -4.72 17.03
CA GLY A 93 1.44 -5.96 17.21
C GLY A 93 2.52 -5.84 18.29
N GLU A 94 3.11 -6.97 18.67
CA GLU A 94 4.16 -7.03 19.71
C GLU A 94 5.44 -6.25 19.37
N HIS A 95 5.69 -6.01 18.08
CA HIS A 95 6.88 -5.29 17.60
C HIS A 95 6.58 -3.84 17.19
N ASP A 96 5.34 -3.38 17.34
CA ASP A 96 4.95 -2.02 17.01
C ASP A 96 5.01 -1.15 18.28
N SER A 97 6.16 -0.55 18.59
CA SER A 97 6.27 0.29 19.80
C SER A 97 5.40 1.55 19.71
N ALA A 98 4.81 1.92 20.83
CA ALA A 98 3.94 3.07 21.03
C ALA A 98 4.21 3.72 22.40
N LEU A 99 3.83 4.99 22.50
CA LEU A 99 4.05 5.83 23.67
C LEU A 99 2.73 6.49 24.06
N LEU A 100 2.30 6.30 25.30
CA LEU A 100 1.17 6.96 25.93
C LEU A 100 1.68 8.07 26.84
N ILE A 101 1.10 9.26 26.76
CA ILE A 101 1.49 10.45 27.51
C ILE A 101 0.24 11.05 28.16
N ARG A 102 0.31 11.37 29.45
CA ARG A 102 -0.73 12.14 30.15
C ARG A 102 -0.32 13.60 30.22
N LEU A 103 -0.91 14.46 29.41
CA LEU A 103 -0.57 15.89 29.31
C LEU A 103 -1.32 16.76 30.33
N GLY A 104 -2.45 16.28 30.84
CA GLY A 104 -3.30 17.02 31.78
C GLY A 104 -4.14 16.08 32.65
N GLU A 105 -5.08 16.66 33.41
CA GLU A 105 -5.94 15.88 34.31
C GLU A 105 -6.75 14.82 33.57
N ASP A 106 -7.33 15.16 32.41
CA ASP A 106 -8.09 14.22 31.58
C ASP A 106 -7.61 14.17 30.12
N GLU A 107 -6.39 14.65 29.87
CA GLU A 107 -5.79 14.74 28.55
C GLU A 107 -4.72 13.67 28.36
N TYR A 108 -5.01 12.72 27.47
CA TYR A 108 -4.15 11.59 27.15
C TYR A 108 -3.93 11.54 25.65
N LYS A 109 -2.67 11.38 25.28
CA LYS A 109 -2.27 11.24 23.89
C LYS A 109 -1.37 10.04 23.74
N ALA A 110 -1.58 9.27 22.68
CA ALA A 110 -0.74 8.14 22.38
C ALA A 110 -0.35 8.14 20.91
N TYR A 111 0.89 7.80 20.64
CA TYR A 111 1.44 7.77 19.29
C TYR A 111 2.32 6.53 19.09
N GLN A 112 2.51 6.12 17.84
CA GLN A 112 3.54 5.15 17.54
C GLN A 112 4.92 5.74 17.80
N ASN A 113 5.75 4.97 18.51
CA ASN A 113 7.11 5.32 18.91
C ASN A 113 8.09 4.99 17.76
N ALA A 114 7.84 5.60 16.60
CA ALA A 114 8.67 5.46 15.42
C ALA A 114 8.67 6.77 14.64
N CYS A 115 9.80 7.47 14.68
CA CYS A 115 10.00 8.74 14.00
C CYS A 115 9.67 8.64 12.51
N THR A 116 8.89 9.60 12.00
CA THR A 116 8.41 9.57 10.61
C THR A 116 9.49 9.81 9.56
N HIS A 117 10.69 10.19 9.97
CA HIS A 117 11.87 10.31 9.12
C HIS A 117 12.44 8.92 8.77
N LEU A 118 13.10 8.25 9.72
CA LEU A 118 13.79 6.97 9.52
C LEU A 118 13.54 5.96 10.66
N LYS A 119 12.39 6.05 11.33
CA LYS A 119 11.89 5.10 12.34
C LYS A 119 12.75 4.92 13.60
N CYS A 120 13.61 5.88 13.93
CA CYS A 120 14.21 5.91 15.27
C CYS A 120 13.13 6.05 16.35
N PRO A 121 13.37 5.53 17.57
CA PRO A 121 12.49 5.77 18.71
C PRO A 121 12.36 7.27 19.01
N VAL A 122 11.17 7.65 19.47
CA VAL A 122 10.79 8.99 19.91
C VAL A 122 10.52 8.92 21.41
N PHE A 123 11.12 9.83 22.16
CA PHE A 123 11.05 9.86 23.61
C PHE A 123 10.23 11.05 24.09
N TRP A 124 9.57 10.89 25.23
CA TRP A 124 8.87 11.98 25.91
C TRP A 124 9.85 12.86 26.70
N SER A 125 9.84 14.18 26.46
CA SER A 125 10.50 15.16 27.33
C SER A 125 9.45 15.95 28.11
N LYS A 126 9.38 15.66 29.41
CA LYS A 126 8.44 16.30 30.33
C LYS A 126 8.73 17.79 30.53
N GLU A 127 10.00 18.17 30.48
CA GLU A 127 10.46 19.54 30.71
C GLU A 127 10.06 20.48 29.57
N GLN A 128 9.96 19.95 28.35
CA GLN A 128 9.72 20.72 27.13
C GLN A 128 8.29 20.55 26.61
N ASP A 129 7.48 19.65 27.19
CA ASP A 129 6.15 19.25 26.69
C ASP A 129 6.22 18.75 25.23
N GLU A 130 7.32 18.06 24.88
CA GLU A 130 7.65 17.67 23.50
C GLU A 130 8.08 16.20 23.39
N MET A 131 7.90 15.65 22.20
CA MET A 131 8.39 14.32 21.83
C MET A 131 9.64 14.45 20.95
N VAL A 132 10.75 13.84 21.36
CA VAL A 132 12.08 14.06 20.77
C VAL A 132 12.67 12.78 20.21
N CYS A 133 13.13 12.85 18.96
CA CYS A 133 13.90 11.82 18.28
C CYS A 133 15.39 12.21 18.24
N PRO A 134 16.28 11.48 18.95
CA PRO A 134 17.69 11.87 19.11
C PRO A 134 18.53 11.71 17.84
N CYS A 135 18.10 10.89 16.87
CA CYS A 135 18.92 10.56 15.71
C CYS A 135 19.29 11.78 14.84
N HIS A 136 18.35 12.70 14.62
CA HIS A 136 18.54 13.88 13.76
C HIS A 136 17.78 15.09 14.29
N HIS A 137 17.57 15.16 15.61
CA HIS A 137 16.83 16.22 16.29
C HIS A 137 15.42 16.44 15.70
N GLY A 138 14.69 15.35 15.48
CA GLY A 138 13.28 15.44 15.11
C GLY A 138 12.46 15.75 16.36
N ILE A 139 11.69 16.83 16.33
CA ILE A 139 10.84 17.24 17.47
C ILE A 139 9.39 17.21 17.01
N PHE A 140 8.52 16.69 17.86
CA PHE A 140 7.09 16.61 17.62
C PHE A 140 6.32 17.22 18.80
N ASP A 141 5.26 17.94 18.47
CA ASP A 141 4.31 18.47 19.44
C ASP A 141 3.56 17.33 20.13
N ALA A 142 3.45 17.38 21.47
CA ALA A 142 2.86 16.28 22.25
C ALA A 142 1.34 16.13 22.06
N ARG A 143 0.64 17.24 21.77
CA ARG A 143 -0.83 17.28 21.69
C ARG A 143 -1.36 16.84 20.33
N THR A 144 -0.57 17.09 19.29
CA THR A 144 -0.94 16.86 17.89
C THR A 144 -0.10 15.78 17.21
N GLY A 145 1.09 15.49 17.74
CA GLY A 145 2.07 14.61 17.11
C GLY A 145 2.73 15.22 15.87
N ALA A 146 2.44 16.49 15.54
CA ALA A 146 2.97 17.17 14.37
C ALA A 146 4.45 17.50 14.55
N PRO A 147 5.28 17.39 13.49
CA PRO A 147 6.67 17.75 13.59
C PRO A 147 6.81 19.27 13.72
N THR A 148 7.56 19.72 14.71
CA THR A 148 7.86 21.14 14.98
C THR A 148 9.29 21.49 14.56
N ALA A 149 10.20 20.51 14.55
CA ALA A 149 11.58 20.70 14.11
C ALA A 149 12.21 19.42 13.52
N GLY A 150 13.34 19.64 12.84
CA GLY A 150 14.16 18.58 12.25
C GLY A 150 13.66 18.09 10.88
N PRO A 151 14.23 16.96 10.39
CA PRO A 151 13.87 16.38 9.09
C PRO A 151 12.42 15.85 8.94
N PRO A 152 11.71 15.37 9.98
CA PRO A 152 10.35 14.85 9.85
C PRO A 152 9.38 15.82 9.17
N ARG A 153 8.61 15.34 8.18
CA ARG A 153 7.59 16.13 7.46
C ARG A 153 6.15 15.70 7.73
N ARG A 154 5.97 14.68 8.57
CA ARG A 154 4.70 13.98 8.80
C ARG A 154 4.48 13.85 10.30
N PRO A 155 3.24 14.00 10.81
CA PRO A 155 2.95 13.76 12.22
C PRO A 155 3.19 12.30 12.58
N LEU A 156 3.41 11.99 13.86
CA LEU A 156 3.40 10.61 14.33
C LEU A 156 1.99 9.99 14.20
N PRO A 157 1.86 8.69 13.87
CA PRO A 157 0.56 8.03 13.89
C PRO A 157 -0.05 8.06 15.29
N GLU A 158 -1.25 8.61 15.42
CA GLU A 158 -1.99 8.61 16.67
C GLU A 158 -2.58 7.22 16.95
N VAL A 159 -2.36 6.71 18.16
CA VAL A 159 -3.05 5.53 18.67
C VAL A 159 -4.35 6.00 19.32
N LEU A 160 -5.47 5.49 18.83
CA LEU A 160 -6.79 5.82 19.34
C LEU A 160 -6.96 5.17 20.72
N LEU A 161 -7.35 6.00 21.68
CA LEU A 161 -7.53 5.60 23.07
C LEU A 161 -9.02 5.53 23.44
N LYS A 162 -9.34 4.58 24.31
CA LYS A 162 -10.63 4.47 24.99
C LYS A 162 -10.37 4.42 26.50
N LYS A 163 -11.07 5.27 27.26
CA LYS A 163 -11.07 5.23 28.73
C LYS A 163 -12.25 4.38 29.17
N ASP A 164 -11.98 3.32 29.92
CA ASP A 164 -13.01 2.40 30.40
C ASP A 164 -12.62 1.84 31.78
N GLN A 165 -13.58 1.72 32.69
CA GLN A 165 -13.40 1.15 34.04
C GLN A 165 -12.16 1.66 34.82
N GLY A 166 -11.75 2.91 34.63
CA GLY A 166 -10.58 3.49 35.30
C GLY A 166 -9.22 3.13 34.67
N ALA A 167 -9.23 2.53 33.48
CA ALA A 167 -8.04 2.20 32.70
C ALA A 167 -8.09 2.80 31.29
N ILE A 168 -6.92 2.80 30.64
CA ILE A 168 -6.73 3.30 29.28
C ILE A 168 -6.47 2.12 28.36
N TYR A 169 -7.23 2.05 27.27
CA TYR A 169 -7.15 1.02 26.25
C TYR A 169 -6.75 1.61 24.90
N ALA A 170 -5.91 0.91 24.14
CA ALA A 170 -5.68 1.16 22.73
C ALA A 170 -6.73 0.40 21.90
N ILE A 171 -7.41 1.12 21.00
CA ILE A 171 -8.51 0.57 20.18
C ILE A 171 -8.26 0.69 18.67
N GLY A 172 -7.22 1.40 18.26
CA GLY A 172 -6.87 1.52 16.85
C GLY A 172 -5.67 2.43 16.61
N VAL A 173 -5.21 2.50 15.37
CA VAL A 173 -4.21 3.47 14.95
C VAL A 173 -4.79 4.30 13.82
N LYS A 174 -4.78 5.63 13.98
CA LYS A 174 -5.15 6.55 12.91
C LYS A 174 -4.10 6.45 11.82
N ARG A 175 -4.50 5.95 10.65
CA ARG A 175 -3.61 5.92 9.47
C ARG A 175 -3.31 7.35 9.04
N TYR A 176 -2.14 7.55 8.44
CA TYR A 176 -1.85 8.77 7.71
C TYR A 176 -2.97 8.96 6.69
N GLU A 177 -3.72 10.06 6.82
CA GLU A 177 -4.62 10.48 5.75
C GLU A 177 -3.72 10.78 4.53
N ALA A 178 -4.02 10.10 3.42
CA ALA A 178 -3.29 10.21 2.17
C ALA A 178 -3.81 11.41 1.35
#